data_AF-A0A3A8QEC5-F1
#
_entry.id   AF-A0A3A8QEC5-F1
#
_cell.length_a   1.000
_cell.length_b   1.000
_cell.length_c   1.000
_cell.angle_alpha   90.00
_cell.angle_beta   90.00
_cell.angle_gamma   90.00
#
_symmetry.space_group_name_H-M   'P 1'
#
loop_
_entity.id
_entity.type
_entity.pdbx_description
1 polymer ?
#
loop_
_entity_poly.entity_id
_entity_poly.type
_entity_poly.pdbx_seq_one_letter_code
_entity_poly.pdbx_strand_id
1 'polypeptide(L)'
;MTSALMAALTSVNVPKALAAGAYHSLFLNKNGEVWAWGQNTSDQIGIGITSAAEPIPSEVPGLPTVRPMAADVNHALALDEAGKVWGWA
;
A
#
# COMPACT_ATOMS: atom_id res chain seq x y z
N MET A 1 19.72 -30.85 -0.59
CA MET A 1 18.41 -30.59 0.03
C MET A 1 17.94 -29.23 -0.46
N THR A 2 17.29 -29.21 -1.62
CA THR A 2 16.91 -27.99 -2.34
C THR A 2 15.50 -27.56 -1.95
N SER A 3 15.39 -26.30 -1.53
CA SER A 3 14.25 -25.41 -1.78
C SER A 3 12.86 -25.87 -1.31
N ALA A 4 12.57 -25.68 -0.03
CA ALA A 4 11.21 -25.41 0.45
C ALA A 4 10.95 -23.92 0.73
N LEU A 5 12.01 -23.08 0.81
CA LEU A 5 11.87 -21.65 1.10
C LEU A 5 11.55 -20.77 -0.13
N MET A 6 11.79 -21.22 -1.36
CA MET A 6 11.42 -20.43 -2.57
C MET A 6 9.95 -20.63 -3.01
N ALA A 7 9.27 -21.66 -2.52
CA ALA A 7 7.90 -21.99 -2.95
C ALA A 7 6.81 -21.11 -2.30
N ALA A 8 7.11 -20.46 -1.18
CA ALA A 8 6.17 -19.53 -0.53
C ALA A 8 6.11 -18.15 -1.22
N LEU A 9 6.97 -17.88 -2.20
CA LEU A 9 6.99 -16.64 -2.97
C LEU A 9 6.17 -16.70 -4.28
N THR A 10 5.64 -17.86 -4.66
CA THR A 10 5.01 -18.05 -5.97
C THR A 10 3.48 -17.85 -6.02
N SER A 11 2.83 -17.35 -4.97
CA SER A 11 1.41 -16.97 -5.08
C SER A 11 0.94 -15.76 -4.28
N VAL A 12 1.86 -14.92 -3.79
CA VAL A 12 1.50 -13.49 -3.64
C VAL A 12 1.48 -12.96 -5.07
N ASN A 13 0.29 -12.63 -5.60
CA ASN A 13 0.17 -11.91 -6.87
C ASN A 13 1.21 -10.78 -6.86
N VAL A 14 2.23 -10.87 -7.70
CA VAL A 14 3.36 -9.93 -7.67
C VAL A 14 2.79 -8.51 -7.71
N PRO A 15 3.06 -7.67 -6.69
CA PRO A 15 2.52 -6.33 -6.65
C PRO A 15 3.01 -5.55 -7.87
N LYS A 16 2.11 -4.79 -8.49
CA LYS A 16 2.44 -3.93 -9.64
C LYS A 16 3.39 -2.79 -9.23
N ALA A 17 3.31 -2.34 -7.98
CA ALA A 17 4.19 -1.35 -7.42
C ALA A 17 4.27 -1.49 -5.89
N LEU A 18 5.37 -1.01 -5.31
CA LEU A 18 5.61 -0.92 -3.88
C LEU A 18 6.04 0.51 -3.53
N ALA A 19 5.63 0.99 -2.36
CA ALA A 19 6.11 2.24 -1.77
C ALA A 19 6.28 2.05 -0.25
N ALA A 20 7.22 2.76 0.35
CA ALA A 20 7.45 2.73 1.78
C ALA A 20 7.73 4.14 2.30
N GLY A 21 7.01 4.54 3.35
CA GLY A 21 7.33 5.68 4.18
C GLY A 21 8.21 5.26 5.37
N ALA A 22 8.47 6.18 6.30
CA ALA A 22 9.32 5.88 7.46
C ALA A 22 8.73 4.80 8.39
N TYR A 23 7.41 4.74 8.51
CA TYR A 23 6.71 3.87 9.45
C TYR A 23 5.53 3.11 8.83
N HIS A 24 5.29 3.26 7.53
CA HIS A 24 4.21 2.58 6.83
C HIS A 24 4.67 2.12 5.45
N SER A 25 3.95 1.18 4.87
CA SER A 25 4.26 0.56 3.58
C SER A 25 2.98 0.37 2.78
N LEU A 26 3.12 0.41 1.46
CA LEU A 26 2.01 0.28 0.53
C LEU A 26 2.38 -0.64 -0.63
N PHE A 27 1.41 -1.40 -1.12
CA PHE A 27 1.50 -2.08 -2.40
C PHE A 27 0.29 -1.80 -3.28
N LEU A 28 0.53 -1.75 -4.58
CA LEU A 28 -0.50 -1.76 -5.61
C LEU A 28 -0.64 -3.19 -6.12
N ASN A 29 -1.82 -3.79 -5.97
CA ASN A 29 -2.02 -5.15 -6.45
C ASN A 29 -2.35 -5.19 -7.95
N LYS A 30 -2.49 -6.38 -8.51
CA LYS A 30 -2.78 -6.56 -9.95
C LYS A 30 -4.14 -6.00 -10.39
N ASN A 31 -5.11 -5.90 -9.47
CA ASN A 31 -6.44 -5.37 -9.74
C ASN A 31 -6.46 -3.83 -9.78
N GLY A 32 -5.37 -3.18 -9.35
CA GLY A 32 -5.31 -1.72 -9.24
C GLY A 32 -5.71 -1.19 -7.86
N GLU A 33 -5.85 -2.07 -6.87
CA GLU A 33 -6.19 -1.72 -5.49
C GLU A 33 -4.91 -1.37 -4.72
N VAL A 34 -4.99 -0.33 -3.89
CA VAL A 34 -3.91 0.06 -2.96
C VAL A 34 -4.18 -0.57 -1.62
N TRP A 35 -3.14 -1.16 -1.06
CA TRP A 35 -3.14 -1.75 0.27
C TRP A 35 -2.01 -1.15 1.08
N ALA A 36 -2.26 -0.84 2.34
CA ALA A 36 -1.30 -0.18 3.21
C ALA A 36 -1.29 -0.78 4.63
N TRP A 37 -0.13 -0.71 5.30
CA TRP A 37 0.07 -1.17 6.69
C TRP A 37 1.18 -0.38 7.37
N GLY A 38 1.28 -0.49 8.70
CA GLY A 38 2.24 0.21 9.54
C GLY A 38 1.57 1.23 10.46
N GLN A 39 2.30 2.27 10.86
CA GLN A 39 1.80 3.31 11.75
C GLN A 39 0.57 4.00 11.16
N ASN A 40 -0.45 4.21 12.00
CA ASN A 40 -1.74 4.79 11.60
C ASN A 40 -2.26 5.87 12.58
N THR A 41 -1.36 6.53 13.30
CA THR A 41 -1.72 7.51 14.34
C THR A 41 -2.36 8.78 13.78
N SER A 42 -2.31 8.99 12.47
CA SER A 42 -2.88 10.13 11.78
C SER A 42 -3.79 9.77 10.61
N ASP A 43 -4.06 8.48 10.36
CA ASP A 43 -4.66 7.96 9.12
C ASP A 43 -3.64 7.86 7.94
N GLN A 44 -2.35 7.64 8.25
CA GLN A 44 -1.27 7.57 7.24
C GLN A 44 -1.49 6.45 6.21
N ILE A 45 -2.22 5.40 6.57
CA ILE A 45 -2.57 4.30 5.65
C ILE A 45 -3.93 4.49 4.98
N GLY A 46 -4.66 5.57 5.27
CA GLY A 46 -5.81 6.05 4.49
C GLY A 46 -7.08 5.20 4.60
N ILE A 47 -7.28 4.52 5.73
CA ILE A 47 -8.44 3.63 5.93
C ILE A 47 -9.62 4.32 6.65
N GLY A 48 -9.51 5.62 6.91
CA GLY A 48 -10.58 6.44 7.50
C GLY A 48 -10.73 6.27 9.02
N ILE A 49 -9.76 5.63 9.67
CA ILE A 49 -9.68 5.48 11.13
C ILE A 49 -8.24 5.69 11.60
N THR A 50 -8.06 6.12 12.84
CA THR A 50 -6.73 6.24 13.47
C THR A 50 -6.47 5.11 14.45
N SER A 51 -5.27 4.54 14.43
CA SER A 51 -4.81 3.52 15.39
C SER A 51 -3.30 3.66 15.67
N ALA A 52 -2.75 2.94 16.64
CA ALA A 52 -1.30 3.01 16.88
C ALA A 52 -0.51 2.49 15.66
N ALA A 53 -0.93 1.34 15.13
CA ALA A 53 -0.43 0.73 13.91
C ALA A 53 -1.38 -0.37 13.45
N GLU A 54 -1.42 -0.61 12.14
CA GLU A 54 -2.02 -1.80 11.54
C GLU A 54 -0.93 -2.78 11.12
N PRO A 55 -0.87 -3.99 11.72
CA PRO A 55 0.20 -4.96 11.45
C PRO A 55 -0.03 -5.76 10.16
N ILE A 56 -1.22 -5.67 9.56
CA ILE A 56 -1.60 -6.37 8.34
C ILE A 56 -2.10 -5.36 7.29
N PRO A 57 -1.84 -5.60 5.99
CA PRO A 57 -2.34 -4.76 4.92
C PRO A 57 -3.87 -4.63 4.95
N SER A 58 -4.34 -3.39 4.86
CA SER A 58 -5.74 -3.04 4.67
C SER A 58 -5.91 -2.28 3.36
N GLU A 59 -7.03 -2.52 2.68
CA GLU A 59 -7.37 -1.82 1.44
C GLU A 59 -7.67 -0.35 1.73
N VAL A 60 -7.11 0.55 0.92
CA VAL A 60 -7.40 1.99 0.97
C VAL A 60 -8.71 2.25 0.21
N PRO A 61 -9.82 2.58 0.89
CA PRO A 61 -11.11 2.72 0.23
C PRO A 61 -11.19 3.95 -0.68
N GLY A 62 -12.02 3.86 -1.72
CA GLY A 62 -12.40 5.02 -2.53
C GLY A 62 -11.39 5.46 -3.59
N LEU A 63 -10.30 4.71 -3.78
CA LEU A 63 -9.35 4.94 -4.86
C LEU A 63 -9.82 4.31 -6.18
N PRO A 64 -9.74 5.03 -7.32
CA PRO A 64 -9.84 4.39 -8.63
C PRO A 64 -8.61 3.53 -8.92
N THR A 65 -8.57 2.86 -10.06
CA THR A 65 -7.34 2.16 -10.52
C THR A 65 -6.18 3.15 -10.60
N VAL A 66 -5.13 2.91 -9.82
CA VAL A 66 -3.93 3.78 -9.75
C VAL A 66 -2.65 3.12 -10.29
N ARG A 67 -1.67 3.97 -10.60
CA ARG A 67 -0.26 3.74 -10.97
C ARG A 67 0.63 4.61 -10.06
N PRO A 68 1.98 4.63 -10.25
CA PRO A 68 3.01 4.59 -9.19
C PRO A 68 2.69 5.41 -7.93
N MET A 69 3.02 4.82 -6.79
CA MET A 69 2.75 5.38 -5.47
C MET A 69 4.02 6.01 -4.89
N ALA A 70 3.87 7.06 -4.10
CA ALA A 70 4.92 7.62 -3.26
C ALA A 70 4.43 7.68 -1.81
N ALA A 71 5.32 7.47 -0.86
CA ALA A 71 5.05 7.56 0.56
C ALA A 71 6.17 8.34 1.25
N ASP A 72 5.78 9.21 2.18
CA ASP A 72 6.66 9.98 3.06
C ASP A 72 6.35 9.62 4.52
N VAL A 73 6.91 10.31 5.52
CA VAL A 73 6.75 10.01 6.95
C VAL A 73 5.27 10.02 7.37
N ASN A 74 4.49 10.97 6.84
CA ASN A 74 3.12 11.24 7.28
C ASN A 74 2.09 11.22 6.15
N HIS A 75 2.49 11.06 4.89
CA HIS A 75 1.57 11.20 3.75
C HIS A 75 1.87 10.13 2.70
N ALA A 76 0.84 9.74 1.96
CA ALA A 76 1.00 8.91 0.78
C ALA A 76 0.24 9.52 -0.41
N LEU A 77 0.74 9.23 -1.61
CA LEU A 77 0.23 9.72 -2.88
C LEU A 77 0.09 8.57 -3.88
N ALA A 78 -0.96 8.64 -4.70
CA ALA A 78 -1.20 7.72 -5.81
C ALA A 78 -1.63 8.50 -7.07
N LEU A 79 -1.25 8.01 -8.25
CA LEU A 79 -1.59 8.63 -9.54
C LEU A 79 -2.59 7.74 -10.29
N ASP A 80 -3.77 8.23 -10.67
CA ASP A 80 -4.71 7.42 -11.44
C ASP A 80 -4.41 7.38 -12.95
N GLU A 81 -5.09 6.48 -13.69
CA GLU A 81 -4.95 6.34 -15.16
C GLU A 81 -5.36 7.61 -15.94
N ALA A 82 -6.11 8.53 -15.31
CA ALA A 82 -6.48 9.82 -15.90
C ALA A 82 -5.44 10.92 -15.61
N GLY A 83 -4.38 10.61 -14.87
CA GLY A 83 -3.31 11.54 -14.49
C GLY A 83 -3.63 12.41 -13.27
N LYS A 84 -4.67 12.09 -12.49
CA LYS A 84 -5.01 12.79 -11.25
C LYS A 84 -4.25 12.17 -10.06
N VAL A 85 -3.73 13.04 -9.20
CA VAL A 85 -3.07 12.66 -7.94
C VAL A 85 -4.08 12.61 -6.80
N TRP A 86 -4.04 11.52 -6.05
CA TRP A 86 -4.79 11.28 -4.82
C TRP A 86 -3.81 11.26 -3.65
N GLY A 87 -4.22 11.80 -2.50
CA GLY A 87 -3.35 11.88 -1.33
C GLY A 87 -4.12 11.79 -0.01
N TRP A 88 -3.44 11.26 1.00
CA TRP A 88 -3.94 11.10 2.37
C TRP A 88 -2.80 11.23 3.39
N ALA A 89 -3.16 11.48 4.66
CA ALA A 89 -2.28 11.81 5.77
C ALA A 89 -2.88 11.38 7.10
#